data_AF-A0A960LR98-F1
#
_entry.id   AF-A0A960LR98-F1
#
_cell.length_a   1.000
_cell.length_b   1.000
_cell.length_c   1.000
_cell.angle_alpha   90.00
_cell.angle_beta   90.00
_cell.angle_gamma   90.00
#
_symmetry.space_group_name_H-M   'P 1'
#
loop_
_entity.id
_entity.type
_entity.pdbx_description
1 polymer ?
#
loop_
_entity_poly.entity_id
_entity_poly.type
_entity_poly.pdbx_seq_one_letter_code
_entity_poly.pdbx_strand_id
1 'polypeptide(L)'
;MPPDSSSEEKPADACVKKGGFWRRKVVGPIRNQLTQGASPKALSHAVAVGFVGGIFPVLGTTTIITTLIGYFLRLNQPVIHSIGWLVYPLHLLLIPVFIRAGEFLFGDEPITFSVPELMEIFAKSPSHFFSSFAMTFVHCTVAWMVVAPFLGALIAVAIRPLLNRAADRWMPATSSPPVS
;
A
#
# COMPACT_ATOMS: atom_id res chain seq x y z
N MET A 1 -14.69 -5.06 69.41
CA MET A 1 -15.73 -5.04 68.37
C MET A 1 -15.24 -4.14 67.24
N PRO A 2 -14.95 -4.67 66.04
CA PRO A 2 -14.61 -3.91 64.82
C PRO A 2 -15.90 -3.38 64.16
N PRO A 3 -15.80 -2.48 63.15
CA PRO A 3 -15.72 -2.90 61.74
C PRO A 3 -14.61 -2.12 60.99
N ASP A 4 -13.69 -2.80 60.29
CA ASP A 4 -13.74 -3.20 58.88
C ASP A 4 -13.97 -2.04 57.88
N SER A 5 -12.93 -1.68 57.13
CA SER A 5 -13.02 -1.42 55.70
C SER A 5 -11.62 -1.28 55.09
N SER A 6 -11.16 -2.40 54.53
CA SER A 6 -10.73 -2.47 53.12
C SER A 6 -10.07 -1.20 52.55
N SER A 7 -8.78 -1.05 52.80
CA SER A 7 -7.89 -0.44 51.80
C SER A 7 -7.43 -1.55 50.86
N GLU A 8 -8.33 -1.99 49.98
CA GLU A 8 -7.96 -2.72 48.77
C GLU A 8 -7.03 -1.83 47.95
N GLU A 9 -5.73 -2.09 48.02
CA GLU A 9 -4.77 -1.65 47.02
C GLU A 9 -5.18 -2.26 45.67
N LYS A 10 -5.96 -1.47 44.92
CA LYS A 10 -6.33 -1.72 43.54
C LYS A 10 -5.07 -1.92 42.70
N PRO A 11 -4.84 -3.08 42.07
CA PRO A 11 -3.70 -3.28 41.20
C PRO A 11 -3.97 -2.54 39.88
N ALA A 12 -3.62 -1.26 39.82
CA ALA A 12 -3.77 -0.42 38.63
C ALA A 12 -2.64 -0.61 37.60
N ASP A 13 -1.70 -1.53 37.85
CA ASP A 13 -0.45 -1.62 37.07
C ASP A 13 -0.47 -2.68 35.94
N ALA A 14 -1.60 -3.32 35.68
CA ALA A 14 -1.65 -4.45 34.74
C ALA A 14 -1.96 -4.09 33.27
N CYS A 15 -2.19 -2.82 32.90
CA CYS A 15 -2.73 -2.50 31.56
C CYS A 15 -1.74 -1.98 30.50
N VAL A 16 -0.45 -1.72 30.77
CA VAL A 16 0.39 -1.03 29.76
C VAL A 16 1.75 -1.69 29.51
N LYS A 17 1.78 -2.94 29.04
CA LYS A 17 3.03 -3.56 28.49
C LYS A 17 2.87 -4.48 27.27
N LYS A 18 1.75 -4.43 26.54
CA LYS A 18 1.58 -5.22 25.28
C LYS A 18 2.23 -4.63 24.04
N GLY A 19 2.75 -3.39 24.07
CA GLY A 19 3.43 -2.76 22.93
C GLY A 19 4.87 -3.26 22.68
N GLY A 20 5.52 -3.89 23.67
CA GLY A 20 6.92 -4.30 23.57
C GLY A 20 7.14 -5.67 22.91
N PHE A 21 6.33 -6.66 23.28
CA PHE A 21 6.53 -8.05 22.86
C PHE A 21 6.15 -8.29 21.39
N TRP A 22 4.98 -7.81 20.97
CA TRP A 22 4.51 -7.89 19.57
C TRP A 22 5.42 -7.12 18.60
N ARG A 23 5.87 -5.93 19.02
CA ARG A 23 6.81 -5.12 18.24
C ARG A 23 8.16 -5.79 18.05
N ARG A 24 8.65 -6.54 19.05
CA ARG A 24 9.98 -7.16 19.01
C ARG A 24 9.97 -8.53 18.33
N LYS A 25 8.89 -9.31 18.48
CA LYS A 25 8.78 -10.69 17.98
C LYS A 25 8.12 -10.82 16.60
N VAL A 26 7.28 -9.87 16.21
CA VAL A 26 6.55 -9.91 14.93
C VAL A 26 6.96 -8.74 14.04
N VAL A 27 6.83 -7.50 14.52
CA VAL A 27 7.13 -6.30 13.71
C VAL A 27 8.62 -6.18 13.42
N GLY A 28 9.48 -6.53 14.37
CA GLY A 28 10.95 -6.51 14.23
C GLY A 28 11.47 -7.40 13.10
N PRO A 29 11.19 -8.71 13.10
CA PRO A 29 11.64 -9.61 12.04
C PRO A 29 10.95 -9.34 10.70
N ILE A 30 9.66 -9.00 10.66
CA ILE A 30 8.98 -8.63 9.41
C ILE A 30 9.61 -7.36 8.83
N ARG A 31 9.81 -6.31 9.64
CA ARG A 31 10.48 -5.10 9.14
C ARG A 31 11.90 -5.38 8.70
N ASN A 32 12.66 -6.15 9.47
CA ASN A 32 14.03 -6.52 9.10
C ASN A 32 14.05 -7.35 7.82
N GLN A 33 13.13 -8.29 7.58
CA GLN A 33 13.02 -9.01 6.31
C GLN A 33 12.59 -8.10 5.15
N LEU A 34 11.72 -7.11 5.42
CA LEU A 34 11.30 -6.12 4.43
C LEU A 34 12.41 -5.12 4.07
N THR A 35 13.36 -4.87 4.98
CA THR A 35 14.45 -3.91 4.78
C THR A 35 15.84 -4.55 4.59
N GLN A 36 16.01 -5.84 4.86
CA GLN A 36 17.30 -6.53 4.71
C GLN A 36 17.69 -6.58 3.23
N GLY A 37 18.84 -5.97 2.91
CA GLY A 37 19.41 -5.96 1.56
C GLY A 37 18.80 -4.94 0.59
N ALA A 38 17.76 -4.19 0.98
CA ALA A 38 17.13 -3.19 0.12
C ALA A 38 17.64 -1.78 0.46
N SER A 39 18.21 -1.08 -0.54
CA SER A 39 18.56 0.33 -0.37
C SER A 39 17.30 1.19 -0.11
N PRO A 40 17.39 2.28 0.68
CA PRO A 40 16.27 3.21 0.87
C PRO A 40 15.66 3.70 -0.45
N LYS A 41 16.50 3.83 -1.49
CA LYS A 41 16.09 4.15 -2.86
C LYS A 41 15.21 3.06 -3.47
N ALA A 42 15.62 1.79 -3.41
CA ALA A 42 14.82 0.67 -3.91
C ALA A 42 13.49 0.54 -3.16
N LEU A 43 13.51 0.74 -1.83
CA LEU A 43 12.30 0.72 -1.02
C LEU A 43 11.33 1.86 -1.38
N SER A 44 11.85 3.06 -1.66
CA SER A 44 11.01 4.18 -2.14
C SER A 44 10.34 3.87 -3.47
N HIS A 45 11.03 3.19 -4.39
CA HIS A 45 10.44 2.76 -5.66
C HIS A 45 9.42 1.64 -5.47
N ALA A 46 9.65 0.69 -4.56
CA ALA A 46 8.67 -0.35 -4.22
C ALA A 46 7.37 0.26 -3.68
N VAL A 47 7.47 1.26 -2.80
CA VAL A 47 6.30 1.98 -2.28
C VAL A 47 5.59 2.75 -3.40
N ALA A 48 6.33 3.46 -4.25
CA ALA A 48 5.76 4.20 -5.37
C ALA A 48 5.03 3.27 -6.36
N VAL A 49 5.64 2.14 -6.74
CA VAL A 49 5.04 1.13 -7.62
C VAL A 49 3.79 0.51 -6.98
N GLY A 50 3.87 0.14 -5.70
CA GLY A 50 2.72 -0.41 -4.97
C GLY A 50 1.54 0.56 -4.89
N PHE A 51 1.82 1.86 -4.73
CA PHE A 51 0.77 2.88 -4.68
C PHE A 51 0.19 3.18 -6.05
N VAL A 52 1.05 3.53 -7.02
CA VAL A 52 0.63 3.92 -8.38
C VAL A 52 -0.06 2.75 -9.08
N GLY A 53 0.50 1.55 -8.97
CA GLY A 53 -0.14 0.36 -9.47
C GLY A 53 -1.39 0.01 -8.67
N GLY A 54 -1.38 0.13 -7.34
CA GLY A 54 -2.55 -0.18 -6.50
C GLY A 54 -3.80 0.65 -6.78
N ILE A 55 -3.66 1.88 -7.34
CA ILE A 55 -4.77 2.70 -7.82
C ILE A 55 -5.12 2.48 -9.30
N PHE A 56 -4.53 1.50 -9.97
CA PHE A 56 -4.78 1.23 -11.38
C PHE A 56 -6.24 0.83 -11.59
N PRO A 57 -7.02 1.55 -12.43
CA PRO A 57 -8.48 1.50 -12.43
C PRO A 57 -9.10 0.20 -12.96
N VAL A 58 -8.28 -0.75 -13.43
CA VAL A 58 -8.75 -2.04 -13.93
C VAL A 58 -8.54 -3.10 -12.85
N LEU A 59 -9.66 -3.65 -12.38
CA LEU A 59 -9.69 -4.68 -11.33
C LEU A 59 -9.01 -5.96 -11.82
N GLY A 60 -8.26 -6.61 -10.92
CA GLY A 60 -7.58 -7.88 -11.17
C GLY A 60 -6.28 -7.78 -11.98
N THR A 61 -6.15 -6.81 -12.89
CA THR A 61 -4.91 -6.63 -13.67
C THR A 61 -3.84 -5.87 -12.89
N THR A 62 -4.24 -5.01 -11.95
CA THR A 62 -3.32 -4.26 -11.07
C THR A 62 -2.27 -5.18 -10.44
N THR A 63 -2.69 -6.29 -9.85
CA THR A 63 -1.79 -7.23 -9.15
C THR A 63 -0.77 -7.82 -10.11
N ILE A 64 -1.19 -8.19 -11.31
CA ILE A 64 -0.31 -8.74 -12.35
C ILE A 64 0.70 -7.67 -12.77
N ILE A 65 0.24 -6.45 -13.07
CA ILE A 65 1.09 -5.34 -13.49
C ILE A 65 2.10 -4.97 -12.40
N THR A 66 1.67 -4.79 -11.15
CA THR A 66 2.57 -4.47 -10.03
C THR A 66 3.56 -5.58 -9.74
N THR A 67 3.13 -6.83 -9.86
CA THR A 67 4.02 -7.99 -9.69
C THR A 67 5.08 -8.02 -10.78
N LEU A 68 4.70 -7.85 -12.05
CA LEU A 68 5.65 -7.82 -13.17
C LEU A 68 6.62 -6.66 -13.04
N ILE A 69 6.14 -5.44 -12.78
CA ILE A 69 6.99 -4.26 -12.57
C ILE A 69 7.94 -4.50 -11.40
N GLY A 70 7.43 -4.99 -10.27
CA GLY A 70 8.25 -5.31 -9.11
C GLY A 70 9.31 -6.37 -9.40
N TYR A 71 8.99 -7.35 -10.24
CA TYR A 71 9.90 -8.44 -10.61
C TYR A 71 11.02 -7.93 -11.51
N PHE A 72 10.68 -7.21 -12.58
CA PHE A 72 11.67 -6.64 -13.51
C PHE A 72 12.58 -5.61 -12.84
N LEU A 73 12.05 -4.80 -11.92
CA LEU A 73 12.82 -3.82 -11.17
C LEU A 73 13.51 -4.42 -9.94
N ARG A 74 13.38 -5.73 -9.70
CA ARG A 74 13.95 -6.47 -8.56
C ARG A 74 13.63 -5.80 -7.21
N LEU A 75 12.40 -5.30 -7.09
CA LEU A 75 11.88 -4.60 -5.93
C LEU A 75 11.32 -5.57 -4.89
N ASN A 76 11.12 -5.05 -3.67
CA ASN A 76 10.56 -5.85 -2.58
C ASN A 76 9.06 -6.10 -2.83
N GLN A 77 8.74 -7.29 -3.36
CA GLN A 77 7.38 -7.73 -3.66
C GLN A 77 6.43 -7.67 -2.46
N PRO A 78 6.81 -8.17 -1.26
CA PRO A 78 6.02 -7.97 -0.06
C PRO A 78 5.67 -6.51 0.22
N VAL A 79 6.60 -5.57 0.03
CA VAL A 79 6.32 -4.13 0.22
C VAL A 79 5.32 -3.64 -0.82
N ILE A 80 5.52 -3.97 -2.10
CA ILE A 80 4.61 -3.58 -3.19
C ILE A 80 3.19 -4.01 -2.87
N HIS A 81 3.00 -5.28 -2.53
CA HIS A 81 1.68 -5.82 -2.21
C HIS A 81 1.12 -5.21 -0.92
N SER A 82 1.92 -5.02 0.12
CA SER A 82 1.47 -4.38 1.37
C SER A 82 0.92 -2.98 1.13
N ILE A 83 1.61 -2.18 0.31
CA ILE A 83 1.14 -0.86 -0.10
C ILE A 83 -0.10 -0.98 -0.98
N GLY A 84 -0.13 -1.92 -1.93
CA GLY A 84 -1.29 -2.19 -2.76
C GLY A 84 -2.56 -2.49 -1.93
N TRP A 85 -2.44 -3.32 -0.90
CA TRP A 85 -3.53 -3.62 0.04
C TRP A 85 -3.96 -2.39 0.86
N LEU A 86 -3.01 -1.57 1.31
CA LEU A 86 -3.30 -0.33 2.02
C LEU A 86 -4.05 0.67 1.13
N VAL A 87 -3.72 0.67 -0.15
CA VAL A 87 -4.30 1.56 -1.17
C VAL A 87 -5.61 1.02 -1.71
N TYR A 88 -5.94 -0.25 -1.51
CA TYR A 88 -7.16 -0.87 -2.04
C TYR A 88 -8.46 -0.12 -1.68
N PRO A 89 -8.69 0.35 -0.44
CA PRO A 89 -9.86 1.17 -0.12
C PRO A 89 -9.87 2.47 -0.94
N LEU A 90 -8.72 3.14 -1.04
CA LEU A 90 -8.57 4.35 -1.84
C LEU A 90 -8.83 4.07 -3.33
N HIS A 91 -8.36 2.94 -3.85
CA HIS A 91 -8.62 2.52 -5.22
C HIS A 91 -10.13 2.43 -5.48
N LEU A 92 -10.91 1.79 -4.61
CA LEU A 92 -12.37 1.72 -4.76
C LEU A 92 -13.03 3.11 -4.82
N LEU A 93 -12.54 4.07 -4.02
CA LEU A 93 -13.02 5.46 -4.06
C LEU A 93 -12.61 6.18 -5.37
N LEU A 94 -11.47 5.82 -5.96
CA LEU A 94 -10.94 6.44 -7.16
C LEU A 94 -11.52 5.87 -8.46
N ILE A 95 -12.08 4.66 -8.46
CA ILE A 95 -12.75 4.08 -9.63
C ILE A 95 -13.71 5.07 -10.31
N PRO A 96 -14.72 5.65 -9.62
CA PRO A 96 -15.63 6.60 -10.25
C PRO A 96 -14.93 7.87 -10.75
N VAL A 97 -13.86 8.30 -10.08
CA VAL A 97 -13.06 9.46 -10.52
C VAL A 97 -12.36 9.16 -11.84
N PHE A 98 -11.75 7.98 -11.99
CA PHE A 98 -11.09 7.58 -13.23
C PHE A 98 -12.07 7.35 -14.38
N ILE A 99 -13.25 6.80 -14.09
CA ILE A 99 -14.33 6.67 -15.09
C ILE A 99 -14.73 8.05 -15.60
N ARG A 100 -15.05 8.98 -14.70
CA ARG A 100 -15.41 10.37 -15.07
C ARG A 100 -14.29 11.10 -15.80
N ALA A 101 -13.02 10.88 -15.40
CA ALA A 101 -11.87 11.45 -16.09
C ALA A 101 -11.69 10.88 -17.50
N GLY A 102 -11.92 9.58 -17.69
CA GLY A 102 -11.93 8.94 -19.00
C GLY A 102 -13.06 9.48 -19.89
N GLU A 103 -14.29 9.53 -19.37
CA GLU A 103 -15.44 10.12 -20.06
C GLU A 103 -15.17 11.57 -20.47
N PHE A 104 -14.61 12.38 -19.58
CA PHE A 104 -14.25 13.76 -19.87
C PHE A 104 -13.18 13.88 -20.96
N LEU A 105 -12.17 13.00 -20.96
CA LEU A 105 -11.07 13.04 -21.93
C LEU A 105 -11.50 12.59 -23.33
N PHE A 106 -12.45 11.66 -23.43
CA PHE A 106 -12.91 11.07 -24.69
C PHE A 106 -14.27 11.59 -25.16
N GLY A 107 -15.00 12.33 -24.33
CA GLY A 107 -16.32 12.90 -24.64
C GLY A 107 -17.47 11.89 -24.59
N ASP A 108 -17.33 10.81 -23.82
CA ASP A 108 -18.35 9.77 -23.69
C ASP A 108 -19.53 10.20 -22.81
N GLU A 109 -20.70 9.57 -23.00
CA GLU A 109 -21.84 9.77 -22.12
C GLU A 109 -21.57 9.23 -20.70
N PRO A 110 -21.98 9.98 -19.64
CA PRO A 110 -21.83 9.57 -18.26
C PRO A 110 -22.46 8.21 -17.97
N ILE A 111 -21.63 7.23 -17.65
CA ILE A 111 -22.06 5.92 -17.18
C ILE A 111 -22.60 6.09 -15.74
N THR A 112 -23.78 5.53 -15.46
CA THR A 112 -24.49 5.61 -14.17
C THR A 112 -24.26 4.41 -13.25
N PHE A 113 -23.26 3.58 -13.50
CA PHE A 113 -22.99 2.41 -12.66
C PHE A 113 -22.38 2.79 -11.31
N SER A 114 -22.83 2.10 -10.27
CA SER A 114 -22.25 2.20 -8.93
C SER A 114 -21.14 1.15 -8.72
N VAL A 115 -20.21 1.39 -7.78
CA VAL A 115 -19.13 0.43 -7.46
C VAL A 115 -19.69 -0.96 -7.07
N PRO A 116 -20.75 -1.09 -6.25
CA PRO A 116 -21.33 -2.39 -5.92
C PRO A 116 -21.89 -3.13 -7.14
N GLU A 117 -22.51 -2.41 -8.07
CA GLU A 117 -23.08 -2.97 -9.30
C GLU A 117 -21.99 -3.48 -10.24
N LEU A 118 -20.89 -2.72 -10.37
CA LEU A 118 -19.70 -3.15 -11.11
C LEU A 118 -19.14 -4.48 -10.56
N MET A 119 -19.10 -4.61 -9.24
CA MET A 119 -18.64 -5.83 -8.56
C MET A 119 -19.61 -7.00 -8.76
N GLU A 120 -20.92 -6.75 -8.82
CA GLU A 120 -21.91 -7.78 -9.10
C GLU A 120 -21.79 -8.32 -10.54
N ILE A 121 -21.61 -7.45 -11.53
CA ILE A 121 -21.40 -7.84 -12.93
C ILE A 121 -20.10 -8.66 -13.05
N PHE A 122 -19.03 -8.19 -12.42
CA PHE A 122 -17.75 -8.91 -12.38
C PHE A 122 -17.91 -10.29 -11.74
N ALA A 123 -18.62 -10.41 -10.61
CA ALA A 123 -18.82 -11.67 -9.91
C ALA A 123 -19.67 -12.67 -10.72
N LYS A 124 -20.65 -12.19 -11.49
CA LYS A 124 -21.48 -13.04 -12.37
C LYS A 124 -20.74 -13.55 -13.59
N SER A 125 -19.97 -12.69 -14.27
CA SER A 125 -19.30 -13.04 -15.53
C SER A 125 -18.09 -12.15 -15.80
N PRO A 126 -16.90 -12.54 -15.33
CA PRO A 126 -15.68 -11.76 -15.54
C PRO A 126 -15.35 -11.55 -17.02
N SER A 127 -15.52 -12.57 -17.87
CA SER A 127 -15.23 -12.47 -19.31
C SER A 127 -16.12 -11.43 -20.00
N HIS A 128 -17.42 -11.48 -19.74
CA HIS A 128 -18.39 -10.54 -20.30
C HIS A 128 -18.13 -9.12 -19.82
N PHE A 129 -17.79 -8.95 -18.53
CA PHE A 129 -17.38 -7.68 -17.97
C PHE A 129 -16.19 -7.07 -18.72
N PHE A 130 -15.13 -7.84 -18.96
CA PHE A 130 -13.97 -7.35 -19.69
C PHE A 130 -14.30 -6.97 -21.14
N SER A 131 -15.15 -7.73 -21.84
CA SER A 131 -15.55 -7.38 -23.20
C SER A 131 -16.48 -6.16 -23.25
N SER A 132 -17.42 -6.02 -22.31
CA SER A 132 -18.38 -4.91 -22.29
C SER A 132 -17.74 -3.58 -21.93
N PHE A 133 -16.74 -3.61 -21.03
CA PHE A 133 -16.08 -2.41 -20.51
C PHE A 133 -14.68 -2.20 -21.08
N ALA A 134 -14.30 -2.93 -22.14
CA ALA A 134 -12.96 -2.85 -22.73
C ALA A 134 -12.55 -1.41 -23.06
N MET A 135 -13.42 -0.66 -23.75
CA MET A 135 -13.13 0.74 -24.12
C MET A 135 -13.09 1.65 -22.89
N THR A 136 -14.00 1.47 -21.94
CA THR A 136 -13.97 2.20 -20.66
C THR A 136 -12.65 1.96 -19.93
N PHE A 137 -12.14 0.72 -19.89
CA PHE A 137 -10.83 0.44 -19.31
C PHE A 137 -9.69 1.12 -20.06
N VAL A 138 -9.75 1.19 -21.39
CA VAL A 138 -8.77 1.95 -22.17
C VAL A 138 -8.82 3.43 -21.79
N HIS A 139 -10.01 4.05 -21.75
CA HIS A 139 -10.17 5.47 -21.40
C HIS A 139 -9.67 5.77 -19.98
N CYS A 140 -10.05 4.93 -19.00
CA CYS A 140 -9.56 5.02 -17.62
C CYS A 140 -8.03 4.83 -17.54
N THR A 141 -7.48 3.89 -18.30
CA THR A 141 -6.03 3.62 -18.34
C THR A 141 -5.26 4.81 -18.89
N VAL A 142 -5.78 5.45 -19.95
CA VAL A 142 -5.18 6.66 -20.52
C VAL A 142 -5.22 7.81 -19.51
N ALA A 143 -6.37 8.03 -18.86
CA ALA A 143 -6.47 9.03 -17.78
C ALA A 143 -5.49 8.74 -16.64
N TRP A 144 -5.36 7.48 -16.23
CA TRP A 144 -4.40 7.06 -15.22
C TRP A 144 -2.94 7.27 -15.68
N MET A 145 -2.60 6.99 -16.94
CA MET A 145 -1.23 7.20 -17.46
C MET A 145 -0.78 8.66 -17.38
N VAL A 146 -1.71 9.61 -17.46
CA VAL A 146 -1.40 11.03 -17.26
C VAL A 146 -1.05 11.29 -15.79
N VAL A 147 -1.80 10.74 -14.83
CA VAL A 147 -1.64 11.00 -13.39
C VAL A 147 -0.50 10.18 -12.76
N ALA A 148 -0.31 8.95 -13.23
CA ALA A 148 0.64 7.97 -12.69
C ALA A 148 2.09 8.48 -12.53
N PRO A 149 2.73 9.12 -13.53
CA PRO A 149 4.12 9.58 -13.39
C PRO A 149 4.26 10.67 -12.34
N PHE A 150 3.32 11.62 -12.27
CA PHE A 150 3.34 12.69 -11.26
C PHE A 150 3.17 12.12 -9.86
N LEU A 151 2.21 11.21 -9.69
CA LEU A 151 1.93 10.60 -8.40
C LEU A 151 3.07 9.69 -7.93
N GLY A 152 3.64 8.90 -8.83
CA GLY A 152 4.82 8.07 -8.56
C GLY A 152 6.03 8.89 -8.15
N ALA A 153 6.31 9.98 -8.87
CA ALA A 153 7.39 10.90 -8.53
C ALA A 153 7.16 11.56 -7.17
N LEU A 154 5.95 12.07 -6.92
CA LEU A 154 5.57 12.70 -5.66
C LEU A 154 5.77 11.75 -4.48
N ILE A 155 5.26 10.52 -4.58
CA ILE A 155 5.38 9.52 -3.51
C ILE A 155 6.84 9.11 -3.30
N ALA A 156 7.59 8.87 -4.38
CA ALA A 156 8.99 8.51 -4.27
C ALA A 156 9.79 9.62 -3.56
N VAL A 157 9.56 10.90 -3.90
CA VAL A 157 10.23 12.04 -3.26
C VAL A 157 9.77 12.22 -1.81
N ALA A 158 8.48 12.09 -1.52
CA ALA A 158 7.92 12.27 -0.18
C ALA A 158 8.37 11.17 0.80
N ILE A 159 8.46 9.91 0.35
CA ILE A 159 8.80 8.78 1.22
C ILE A 159 10.32 8.64 1.43
N ARG A 160 11.15 9.06 0.46
CA ARG A 160 12.62 9.03 0.55
C ARG A 160 13.20 9.60 1.86
N PRO A 161 12.85 10.82 2.32
CA PRO A 161 13.41 11.37 3.56
C PRO A 161 13.01 10.58 4.80
N LEU A 162 11.80 10.01 4.82
CA LEU A 162 11.34 9.16 5.92
C LEU A 162 12.13 7.85 5.97
N LEU A 163 12.38 7.25 4.80
CA LEU A 163 13.16 6.01 4.69
C LEU A 163 14.65 6.23 5.01
N ASN A 164 15.23 7.35 4.57
CA ASN A 164 16.61 7.70 4.91
C ASN A 164 16.78 7.92 6.42
N ARG A 165 15.89 8.70 7.04
CA ARG A 165 15.86 8.89 8.51
C ARG A 165 15.66 7.60 9.27
N ALA A 166 14.85 6.70 8.73
CA ALA A 166 14.70 5.37 9.29
C ALA A 166 16.06 4.65 9.21
N ALA A 167 16.68 4.55 8.03
CA ALA A 167 17.95 3.87 7.81
C ALA A 167 19.06 4.33 8.76
N ASP A 168 19.20 5.64 8.98
CA ASP A 168 20.19 6.22 9.90
C ASP A 168 19.97 5.76 11.35
N ARG A 169 18.72 5.50 11.74
CA ARG A 169 18.36 5.00 13.07
C ARG A 169 18.60 3.48 13.23
N TRP A 170 18.73 2.74 12.13
CA TRP A 170 18.90 1.28 12.14
C TRP A 170 20.35 0.83 11.96
N MET A 171 21.24 1.69 11.45
CA MET A 171 22.68 1.44 11.32
C MET A 171 23.48 2.29 12.31
N PRO A 172 23.53 1.93 13.62
CA PRO A 172 24.69 2.31 14.41
C PRO A 172 25.91 1.71 13.71
N ALA A 173 26.87 2.57 13.36
CA ALA A 173 28.09 2.20 12.67
C ALA A 173 28.63 0.88 13.22
N THR A 174 28.86 -0.08 12.33
CA THR A 174 29.57 -1.32 12.61
C THR A 174 30.81 -0.95 13.41
N SER A 175 30.84 -1.27 14.70
CA SER A 175 32.05 -1.18 15.50
C SER A 175 33.01 -2.22 14.92
N SER A 176 33.89 -1.79 14.02
CA SER A 176 35.02 -2.60 13.54
C SER A 176 35.80 -3.11 14.75
N PRO A 177 36.21 -4.38 14.78
CA PRO A 177 36.97 -4.92 15.90
C PRO A 177 38.35 -4.25 15.95
N PRO A 178 38.93 -4.03 17.15
CA PRO A 178 40.34 -3.67 17.23
C PRO A 178 41.15 -4.82 16.64
N VAL A 179 41.84 -4.54 15.54
CA VAL A 179 42.87 -5.40 14.97
C VAL A 179 44.02 -5.43 15.98
N SER A 180 44.29 -6.61 16.52
CA SER A 180 45.48 -6.94 17.32
C SER A 180 46.45 -7.76 16.49
#